data_AF-A0A532F247-F1
#
_entry.id   AF-A0A532F247-F1
#
_cell.length_a   1.000
_cell.length_b   1.000
_cell.length_c   1.000
_cell.angle_alpha   90.00
_cell.angle_beta   90.00
_cell.angle_gamma   90.00
#
_symmetry.space_group_name_H-M   'P 1'
#
loop_
_entity.id
_entity.type
_entity.pdbx_description
1 polymer ?
#
loop_
_entity_poly.entity_id
_entity_poly.type
_entity_poly.pdbx_seq_one_letter_code
_entity_poly.pdbx_strand_id
1 'polypeptide(L)'
;MMDQAKQQTWWAWWDRPKFTIDCVLANATRQLEADGCVLERIEGGCKLSTPDHLRTGDFVKVQLWLEGEDTFIDIRLAEVRRIHEHWVAVEMIQVSPNDRMRLKQFIDPPAAKDTEEPALLDHLLIRA
;
A
#
# COMPACT_ATOMS: atom_id res chain seq x y z
N MET A 1 -6.93 37.88 5.87
CA MET A 1 -6.26 37.05 4.85
C MET A 1 -5.10 36.31 5.50
N MET A 2 -5.39 35.30 6.32
CA MET A 2 -4.39 34.43 6.96
C MET A 2 -5.17 33.14 7.26
N ASP A 3 -5.13 32.16 6.35
CA ASP A 3 -5.47 30.74 6.65
C ASP A 3 -5.43 29.81 5.42
N GLN A 4 -5.20 30.32 4.20
CA GLN A 4 -5.03 29.42 3.03
C GLN A 4 -3.68 28.70 3.01
N ALA A 5 -2.61 29.32 3.52
CA ALA A 5 -1.28 28.72 3.52
C ALA A 5 -1.17 27.49 4.44
N LYS A 6 -1.82 27.51 5.61
CA LYS A 6 -1.82 26.37 6.54
C LYS A 6 -2.61 25.19 5.97
N GLN A 7 -3.80 25.42 5.42
CA GLN A 7 -4.56 24.34 4.79
C GLN A 7 -3.78 23.72 3.62
N GLN A 8 -3.20 24.51 2.71
CA GLN A 8 -2.42 24.00 1.58
C GLN A 8 -1.22 23.14 2.00
N THR A 9 -0.51 23.51 3.07
CA THR A 9 0.60 22.70 3.59
C THR A 9 0.18 21.36 4.20
N TRP A 10 -1.04 21.28 4.77
CA TRP A 10 -1.54 20.03 5.35
C TRP A 10 -1.89 19.03 4.26
N TRP A 11 -2.48 19.43 3.13
CA TRP A 11 -2.75 18.54 1.99
C TRP A 11 -1.47 18.12 1.25
N ALA A 12 -0.46 19.00 1.18
CA ALA A 12 0.80 18.74 0.49
C ALA A 12 1.67 17.65 1.14
N TRP A 13 1.50 17.39 2.44
CA TRP A 13 2.27 16.35 3.14
C TRP A 13 1.86 14.93 2.71
N TRP A 14 0.58 14.73 2.37
CA TRP A 14 0.03 13.46 1.87
C TRP A 14 0.31 13.22 0.39
N ASP A 15 0.57 14.28 -0.36
CA ASP A 15 0.75 14.22 -1.81
C ASP A 15 2.09 13.55 -2.18
N ARG A 16 3.03 13.47 -1.24
CA ARG A 16 4.36 12.87 -1.46
C ARG A 16 4.86 12.10 -0.23
N PRO A 17 4.35 10.88 0.01
CA PRO A 17 4.88 9.99 1.03
C PRO A 17 6.40 9.85 0.93
N LYS A 18 7.08 9.92 2.07
CA LYS A 18 8.55 9.78 2.14
C LYS A 18 9.00 8.37 1.73
N PHE A 19 8.18 7.37 2.05
CA PHE A 19 8.47 5.99 1.76
C PHE A 19 7.50 5.43 0.70
N THR A 20 8.03 4.54 -0.13
CA THR A 20 7.26 3.67 -1.02
C THR A 20 7.58 2.23 -0.65
N ILE A 21 6.59 1.37 -0.58
CA ILE A 21 6.78 -0.07 -0.43
C ILE A 21 6.48 -0.71 -1.79
N ASP A 22 7.50 -1.28 -2.41
CA ASP A 22 7.37 -2.03 -3.67
C ASP A 22 7.29 -3.51 -3.34
N CYS A 23 6.18 -4.16 -3.71
CA CYS A 23 5.87 -5.50 -3.21
C CYS A 23 5.06 -6.32 -4.21
N VAL A 24 5.17 -7.64 -4.12
CA VAL A 24 4.43 -8.62 -4.92
C VAL A 24 3.42 -9.31 -4.02
N LEU A 25 2.18 -9.40 -4.47
CA LEU A 25 1.13 -10.15 -3.75
C LEU A 25 1.52 -11.64 -3.70
N ALA A 26 1.65 -12.17 -2.49
CA ALA A 26 2.06 -13.54 -2.23
C ALA A 26 0.88 -14.43 -1.81
N ASN A 27 -0.11 -13.86 -1.13
CA ASN A 27 -1.31 -14.57 -0.69
C ASN A 27 -2.50 -13.62 -0.61
N ALA A 28 -3.68 -14.12 -0.99
CA ALA A 28 -4.94 -13.37 -0.98
C ALA A 28 -6.12 -14.16 -0.40
N THR A 29 -5.88 -15.35 0.15
CA THR A 29 -6.95 -16.29 0.56
C THR A 29 -7.77 -15.81 1.75
N ARG A 30 -7.15 -15.19 2.76
CA ARG A 30 -7.83 -14.67 3.96
C ARG A 30 -7.56 -13.19 4.22
N GLN A 31 -6.34 -12.78 3.90
CA GLN A 31 -5.87 -11.41 3.95
C GLN A 31 -4.88 -11.22 2.82
N LEU A 32 -4.65 -9.97 2.43
CA LEU A 32 -3.64 -9.65 1.43
C LEU A 32 -2.28 -9.68 2.12
N GLU A 33 -1.42 -10.59 1.68
CA GLU A 33 -0.03 -10.70 2.12
C GLU A 33 0.88 -10.46 0.92
N ALA A 34 1.90 -9.64 1.11
CA ALA A 34 2.86 -9.30 0.07
C ALA A 34 4.29 -9.40 0.56
N ASP A 35 5.19 -9.69 -0.36
CA ASP A 35 6.63 -9.69 -0.16
C ASP A 35 7.24 -8.51 -0.90
N GLY A 36 8.07 -7.70 -0.23
CA GLY A 36 8.57 -6.48 -0.85
C GLY A 36 9.78 -5.87 -0.16
N CYS A 37 10.01 -4.61 -0.48
CA CYS A 37 11.07 -3.80 0.11
C CYS A 37 10.60 -2.37 0.35
N VAL A 38 11.19 -1.74 1.38
CA VAL A 38 10.93 -0.33 1.69
C VAL A 38 11.92 0.55 0.92
N LEU A 39 11.40 1.55 0.23
CA LEU A 39 12.17 2.54 -0.52
C LEU A 39 11.99 3.91 0.13
N GLU A 40 13.08 4.51 0.60
CA GLU A 40 13.10 5.90 1.08
C GLU A 40 13.37 6.83 -0.10
N ARG A 41 12.48 7.79 -0.33
CA ARG A 41 12.67 8.85 -1.31
C ARG A 41 13.79 9.77 -0.85
N ILE A 42 14.76 9.99 -1.73
CA ILE A 42 15.85 10.95 -1.55
C ILE A 42 15.88 11.93 -2.72
N GLU A 43 16.71 12.97 -2.61
CA GLU A 43 16.95 13.85 -3.75
C GLU A 43 17.54 13.04 -4.92
N GLY A 44 16.92 13.14 -6.10
CA GLY A 44 17.35 12.43 -7.30
C GLY A 44 16.94 10.96 -7.42
N GLY A 45 16.19 10.38 -6.47
CA GLY A 45 15.71 8.99 -6.61
C GLY A 45 15.17 8.35 -5.33
N CYS A 46 15.41 7.05 -5.19
CA CYS A 46 15.05 6.24 -4.03
C CYS A 46 16.25 5.41 -3.58
N LYS A 47 16.34 5.12 -2.28
CA LYS A 47 17.29 4.15 -1.73
C LYS A 47 16.54 3.05 -0.98
N LEU A 48 17.12 1.85 -0.94
CA LEU A 48 16.63 0.77 -0.09
C LEU A 48 16.70 1.20 1.38
N SER A 49 15.63 0.90 2.10
CA SER A 49 15.44 1.14 3.51
C SER A 49 14.94 -0.14 4.17
N THR A 50 15.04 -0.17 5.48
CA THR A 50 14.53 -1.27 6.31
C THR A 50 13.20 -0.87 6.97
N PRO A 51 12.33 -1.84 7.33
CA PRO A 51 11.03 -1.56 7.94
C PRO A 51 11.08 -0.79 9.26
N ASP A 52 12.19 -0.86 10.02
CA ASP A 52 12.38 -0.15 11.28
C ASP A 52 12.50 1.37 11.12
N HIS A 53 12.68 1.86 9.90
CA HIS A 53 12.59 3.29 9.59
C HIS A 53 11.15 3.80 9.45
N LEU A 54 10.17 2.90 9.31
CA LEU A 54 8.75 3.25 9.33
C LEU A 54 8.26 3.37 10.77
N ARG A 55 7.18 4.13 10.97
CA ARG A 55 6.47 4.23 12.25
C ARG A 55 4.97 4.04 12.06
N THR A 56 4.30 3.51 13.08
CA THR A 56 2.84 3.53 13.10
C THR A 56 2.33 4.97 12.96
N GLY A 57 1.36 5.17 12.05
CA GLY A 57 0.83 6.47 11.67
C GLY A 57 1.57 7.15 10.50
N ASP A 58 2.68 6.58 10.01
CA ASP A 58 3.31 7.06 8.79
C ASP A 58 2.44 6.78 7.58
N PHE A 59 2.48 7.69 6.61
CA PHE A 59 1.87 7.49 5.30
C PHE A 59 2.91 7.04 4.29
N VAL A 60 2.55 6.00 3.55
CA VAL A 60 3.40 5.37 2.54
C VAL A 60 2.64 5.26 1.21
N LYS A 61 3.39 5.25 0.13
CA LYS A 61 2.90 4.75 -1.16
C LYS A 61 3.12 3.24 -1.21
N VAL A 62 2.20 2.48 -1.81
CA VAL A 62 2.42 1.06 -2.07
C VAL A 62 2.28 0.78 -3.57
N GLN A 63 3.24 0.06 -4.12
CA GLN A 63 3.18 -0.51 -5.46
C GLN A 63 3.02 -2.01 -5.29
N LEU A 64 1.82 -2.51 -5.56
CA LEU A 64 1.48 -3.92 -5.39
C LEU A 64 1.43 -4.60 -6.76
N TRP A 65 2.39 -5.46 -7.02
CA TRP A 65 2.46 -6.28 -8.23
C TRP A 65 1.61 -7.53 -8.04
N LEU A 66 0.80 -7.84 -9.06
CA LEU A 66 -0.01 -9.05 -9.11
C LEU A 66 0.65 -10.01 -10.11
N GLU A 67 0.77 -11.28 -9.75
CA GLU A 67 1.38 -12.28 -10.64
C GLU A 67 0.57 -12.39 -11.95
N GLY A 68 1.26 -12.32 -13.08
CA GLY A 68 0.63 -12.39 -14.41
C GLY A 68 0.05 -11.06 -14.92
N GLU A 69 0.16 -9.96 -14.17
CA GLU A 69 -0.20 -8.63 -14.65
C GLU A 69 1.02 -7.79 -15.05
N ASP A 70 0.90 -7.01 -16.13
CA ASP A 70 1.99 -6.15 -16.64
C ASP A 70 2.18 -4.85 -15.85
N THR A 71 1.22 -4.50 -14.98
CA THR A 71 1.23 -3.22 -14.25
C THR A 71 0.89 -3.45 -12.78
N PHE A 72 1.48 -2.64 -11.88
CA PHE A 72 1.15 -2.68 -10.46
C PHE A 72 -0.21 -2.00 -10.16
N ILE A 73 -0.78 -2.35 -9.01
CA ILE A 73 -1.87 -1.63 -8.34
C ILE A 73 -1.26 -0.42 -7.63
N ASP A 74 -1.63 0.79 -8.04
CA ASP A 74 -1.12 2.04 -7.47
C ASP A 74 -1.92 2.45 -6.23
N ILE A 75 -1.41 2.13 -5.05
CA ILE A 75 -1.96 2.58 -3.77
C ILE A 75 -1.24 3.88 -3.40
N ARG A 76 -1.85 5.01 -3.77
CA ARG A 76 -1.23 6.33 -3.62
C ARG A 76 -0.99 6.72 -2.16
N LEU A 77 -1.86 6.25 -1.28
CA LEU A 77 -1.80 6.55 0.15
C LEU A 77 -2.26 5.34 0.95
N ALA A 78 -1.38 4.86 1.83
CA ALA A 78 -1.67 3.89 2.86
C ALA A 78 -1.07 4.33 4.19
N GLU A 79 -1.76 4.03 5.29
CA GLU A 79 -1.27 4.30 6.65
C GLU A 79 -0.63 3.06 7.24
N VAL A 80 0.56 3.20 7.83
CA VAL A 80 1.19 2.14 8.61
C VAL A 80 0.43 1.97 9.93
N ARG A 81 -0.27 0.86 10.09
CA ARG A 81 -1.08 0.58 11.29
C ARG A 81 -0.29 -0.19 12.34
N ARG A 82 0.62 -1.07 11.92
CA ARG A 82 1.45 -1.87 12.81
C ARG A 82 2.77 -2.24 12.14
N ILE A 83 3.83 -2.29 12.92
CA ILE A 83 5.13 -2.85 12.52
C ILE A 83 5.47 -3.93 13.54
N HIS A 84 5.86 -5.11 13.07
CA HIS A 84 6.31 -6.21 13.90
C HIS A 84 7.39 -7.01 13.19
N GLU A 85 8.63 -6.91 13.67
CA GLU A 85 9.80 -7.49 13.00
C GLU A 85 9.88 -7.03 11.53
N HIS A 86 9.76 -7.95 10.59
CA HIS A 86 9.79 -7.72 9.15
C HIS A 86 8.40 -7.43 8.55
N TRP A 87 7.36 -7.41 9.37
CA TRP A 87 5.99 -7.22 8.92
C TRP A 87 5.52 -5.78 9.12
N VAL A 88 4.96 -5.20 8.06
CA VAL A 88 4.33 -3.89 8.04
C VAL A 88 2.87 -4.09 7.64
N ALA A 89 1.96 -3.85 8.58
CA ALA A 89 0.53 -3.83 8.29
C ALA A 89 0.13 -2.41 7.87
N VAL A 90 -0.48 -2.28 6.70
CA VAL A 90 -0.95 -1.00 6.17
C VAL A 90 -2.44 -1.03 5.89
N GLU A 91 -3.09 0.11 6.10
CA GLU A 91 -4.47 0.38 5.70
C GLU A 91 -4.47 1.23 4.42
N MET A 92 -5.12 0.74 3.37
CA MET A 92 -5.19 1.38 2.06
C MET A 92 -6.24 2.48 2.04
N ILE A 93 -5.80 3.73 1.97
CA ILE A 93 -6.69 4.90 2.00
C ILE A 93 -7.07 5.32 0.58
N GLN A 94 -6.08 5.52 -0.28
CA GLN A 94 -6.29 6.04 -1.64
C GLN A 94 -5.81 5.07 -2.70
N VAL A 95 -6.78 4.42 -3.34
CA VAL A 95 -6.59 3.50 -4.47
C VAL A 95 -7.57 3.89 -5.57
N SER A 96 -7.14 3.90 -6.83
CA SER A 96 -8.02 4.27 -7.94
C SER A 96 -9.19 3.27 -8.07
N PRO A 97 -10.37 3.69 -8.57
CA PRO A 97 -11.48 2.76 -8.80
C PRO A 97 -11.11 1.59 -9.73
N ASN A 98 -10.26 1.84 -10.72
CA ASN A 98 -9.78 0.83 -11.66
C ASN A 98 -8.87 -0.18 -10.95
N ASP A 99 -7.92 0.28 -10.14
CA ASP A 99 -7.01 -0.61 -9.41
C ASP A 99 -7.74 -1.37 -8.30
N ARG A 100 -8.72 -0.75 -7.63
CA ARG A 100 -9.60 -1.46 -6.69
C ARG A 100 -10.38 -2.59 -7.39
N MET A 101 -10.86 -2.34 -8.61
CA MET A 101 -11.56 -3.36 -9.39
C MET A 101 -10.62 -4.50 -9.79
N ARG A 102 -9.42 -4.19 -10.28
CA ARG A 102 -8.39 -5.18 -10.65
C ARG A 102 -8.01 -6.06 -9.45
N LEU A 103 -7.72 -5.44 -8.31
CA LEU A 103 -7.40 -6.16 -7.08
C LEU A 103 -8.55 -7.09 -6.67
N LYS A 104 -9.79 -6.59 -6.70
CA LYS A 104 -10.97 -7.42 -6.40
C LYS A 104 -11.13 -8.60 -7.36
N GLN A 105 -10.93 -8.39 -8.66
CA GLN A 105 -11.02 -9.46 -9.66
C GLN A 105 -9.94 -10.52 -9.51
N PHE A 106 -8.75 -10.12 -9.03
CA PHE A 106 -7.65 -11.03 -8.75
C PHE A 106 -7.96 -11.94 -7.55
N ILE A 107 -8.53 -11.37 -6.50
CA ILE A 107 -8.84 -12.09 -5.24
C ILE A 107 -10.07 -12.99 -5.40
N ASP A 108 -11.11 -12.47 -6.05
CA ASP A 108 -12.37 -13.17 -6.30
C ASP A 108 -12.52 -13.46 -7.81
N PRO A 109 -11.76 -14.42 -8.37
CA PRO A 109 -11.91 -14.76 -9.78
C PRO A 109 -13.35 -15.22 -10.05
N PRO A 110 -13.99 -14.82 -11.16
CA PRO A 110 -15.41 -15.08 -11.44
C PRO A 110 -15.85 -16.55 -11.39
N ALA A 111 -14.90 -17.50 -11.42
CA ALA A 111 -15.13 -18.94 -11.37
C ALA A 111 -15.18 -19.52 -9.95
N ALA A 112 -14.70 -18.80 -8.93
CA ALA A 112 -14.74 -19.22 -7.53
C ALA A 112 -16.12 -18.91 -6.93
N LYS A 113 -17.08 -19.80 -7.19
CA LYS A 113 -18.32 -19.85 -6.42
C LYS A 113 -18.04 -20.60 -5.13
N ASP A 114 -17.47 -19.96 -4.12
CA ASP A 114 -17.52 -20.54 -2.77
C ASP A 114 -17.51 -19.48 -1.68
N THR A 115 -18.12 -19.90 -0.58
CA THR A 115 -18.64 -19.09 0.52
C THR A 115 -17.52 -18.84 1.53
N GLU A 116 -16.60 -17.94 1.23
CA GLU A 116 -15.66 -17.41 2.22
C GLU A 116 -15.78 -15.88 2.31
N GLU A 117 -15.67 -15.37 3.54
CA GLU A 117 -15.74 -13.94 3.84
C GLU A 117 -14.59 -13.26 3.07
N PRO A 118 -14.87 -12.30 2.17
CA PRO A 118 -13.85 -11.76 1.29
C PRO A 118 -12.71 -11.15 2.12
N ALA A 119 -11.47 -11.39 1.69
CA ALA A 119 -10.30 -10.78 2.33
C ALA A 119 -10.52 -9.28 2.50
N LEU A 120 -10.15 -8.73 3.65
CA LEU A 120 -10.29 -7.29 3.93
C LEU A 120 -9.50 -6.50 2.89
N LEU A 121 -10.20 -6.05 1.84
CA LEU A 121 -9.63 -5.38 0.66
C LEU A 121 -8.95 -4.04 0.97
N ASP A 122 -9.08 -3.56 2.20
CA ASP A 122 -8.51 -2.30 2.65
C ASP A 122 -7.24 -2.50 3.48
N HIS A 123 -6.84 -3.73 3.79
CA HIS A 123 -5.68 -4.00 4.64
C HIS A 123 -4.69 -4.91 3.91
N LEU A 124 -3.41 -4.54 3.95
CA LEU A 124 -2.32 -5.28 3.32
C LEU A 124 -1.23 -5.52 4.37
N LEU A 125 -0.78 -6.77 4.46
CA LEU A 125 0.30 -7.19 5.33
C LEU A 125 1.55 -7.44 4.48
N ILE A 126 2.59 -6.64 4.69
CA ILE A 126 3.78 -6.68 3.83
C ILE A 126 4.98 -7.17 4.63
N ARG A 127 5.67 -8.19 4.13
CA ARG A 127 6.99 -8.61 4.62
C ARG A 127 8.06 -7.86 3.85
N ALA A 128 8.88 -7.07 4.55
CA ALA A 128 9.89 -6.19 3.95
C ALA A 128 11.20 -6.12 4.76
#